data_AF-A0A359HKB3-F1
#
_entry.id   AF-A0A359HKB3-F1
#
_cell.length_a   1.000
_cell.length_b   1.000
_cell.length_c   1.000
_cell.angle_alpha   90.00
_cell.angle_beta   90.00
_cell.angle_gamma   90.00
#
_symmetry.space_group_name_H-M   'P 1'
#
loop_
_entity.id
_entity.type
_entity.pdbx_description
1 polymer ?
#
loop_
_entity_poly.entity_id
_entity_poly.type
_entity_poly.pdbx_seq_one_letter_code
_entity_poly.pdbx_strand_id
1 'polypeptide(L)'
;MFQLFLTPASISYLTQFILSLAITLFLINRLRSRRTRSLFLLTAFFVPMTALTGLMVLDAALLPFPRVLPAYAENTVLALALVAIIWFAYQFPERYPQRKWEMRILLTLSMIFLLWEAVFMVYRYVSLFRDGNVFNRFPLDAYSLPVVVLFVPVAFLRQALAADPRPVAWWRKLWQPEGKGARG
;
A
#
# COMPACT_ATOMS: atom_id res chain seq x y z
N MET A 1 -8.68 -1.52 -32.22
CA MET A 1 -9.67 -0.69 -31.52
C MET A 1 -9.76 -1.20 -30.09
N PHE A 2 -9.29 -0.43 -29.10
CA PHE A 2 -9.35 -0.87 -27.70
C PHE A 2 -10.82 -0.91 -27.25
N GLN A 3 -11.35 -2.11 -27.01
CA GLN A 3 -12.69 -2.28 -26.46
C GLN A 3 -12.57 -2.31 -24.93
N LEU A 4 -13.15 -1.30 -24.27
CA LEU A 4 -13.25 -1.21 -22.81
C LEU A 4 -14.58 -1.80 -22.36
N PHE A 5 -14.53 -2.82 -21.53
CA PHE A 5 -15.73 -3.46 -20.97
C PHE A 5 -16.07 -2.81 -19.64
N LEU A 6 -17.19 -2.07 -19.60
CA LEU A 6 -17.74 -1.49 -18.38
C LEU A 6 -18.46 -2.58 -17.57
N THR A 7 -17.68 -3.38 -16.86
CA THR A 7 -18.19 -4.35 -15.89
C THR A 7 -18.54 -3.66 -14.58
N PRO A 8 -19.46 -4.21 -13.75
CA PRO A 8 -19.73 -3.66 -12.42
C PRO A 8 -18.46 -3.48 -11.57
N ALA A 9 -17.50 -4.40 -11.71
CA ALA A 9 -16.19 -4.31 -11.06
C ALA A 9 -15.37 -3.10 -11.56
N SER A 10 -15.28 -2.90 -12.87
CA SER A 10 -14.55 -1.75 -13.43
C SER A 10 -15.14 -0.40 -13.01
N ILE A 11 -16.47 -0.31 -12.85
CA ILE A 11 -17.13 0.91 -12.40
C ILE A 11 -16.75 1.18 -10.93
N SER A 12 -16.75 0.15 -10.09
CA SER A 12 -16.30 0.27 -8.70
C SER A 12 -14.86 0.75 -8.61
N TYR A 13 -13.93 0.13 -9.35
CA TYR A 13 -12.52 0.56 -9.37
C TYR A 13 -12.35 1.96 -9.96
N LEU A 14 -13.17 2.35 -10.94
CA LEU A 14 -13.13 3.70 -11.51
C LEU A 14 -13.53 4.76 -10.49
N THR A 15 -14.57 4.51 -9.69
CA THR A 15 -14.94 5.43 -8.60
C THR A 15 -13.84 5.55 -7.56
N GLN A 16 -13.20 4.43 -7.18
CA GLN A 16 -12.06 4.41 -6.26
C GLN A 16 -10.86 5.17 -6.83
N PHE A 17 -10.58 5.00 -8.13
CA PHE A 17 -9.53 5.71 -8.83
C PHE A 17 -9.76 7.23 -8.84
N ILE A 18 -10.96 7.68 -9.19
CA ILE A 18 -11.31 9.12 -9.20
C ILE A 18 -11.15 9.70 -7.79
N LEU A 19 -11.66 9.02 -6.77
CA LEU A 19 -11.54 9.47 -5.38
C LEU A 19 -10.07 9.52 -4.92
N SER A 20 -9.31 8.46 -5.18
CA SER A 20 -7.89 8.37 -4.83
C SER A 20 -7.07 9.44 -5.56
N LEU A 21 -7.37 9.70 -6.83
CA LEU A 21 -6.74 10.74 -7.63
C LEU A 21 -7.04 12.13 -7.05
N ALA A 22 -8.30 12.41 -6.71
CA ALA A 22 -8.69 13.68 -6.10
C ALA A 22 -7.96 13.92 -4.78
N ILE A 23 -7.88 12.91 -3.91
CA ILE A 23 -7.13 12.97 -2.65
C ILE A 23 -5.64 13.19 -2.92
N THR A 24 -5.06 12.47 -3.88
CA THR A 24 -3.64 12.59 -4.23
C THR A 24 -3.31 13.98 -4.74
N LEU A 25 -4.11 14.53 -5.66
CA LEU A 25 -3.93 15.88 -6.18
C LEU A 25 -4.07 16.94 -5.07
N PHE A 26 -5.05 16.78 -4.18
CA PHE A 26 -5.22 17.65 -3.03
C PHE A 26 -4.00 17.60 -2.10
N LEU A 27 -3.49 16.41 -1.79
CA LEU A 27 -2.32 16.23 -0.92
C LEU A 27 -1.05 16.79 -1.56
N ILE A 28 -0.83 16.58 -2.86
CA ILE A 28 0.29 17.16 -3.61
C ILE A 28 0.21 18.69 -3.57
N ASN A 29 -0.97 19.27 -3.83
CA ASN A 29 -1.16 20.71 -3.78
C ASN A 29 -0.89 21.26 -2.37
N ARG A 30 -1.40 20.58 -1.33
CA ARG A 30 -1.18 20.96 0.06
C ARG A 30 0.28 20.81 0.49
N LEU A 31 0.99 19.82 -0.03
CA LEU A 31 2.42 19.58 0.23
C LEU A 31 3.29 20.70 -0.37
N ARG A 32 2.89 21.28 -1.51
CA ARG A 32 3.54 22.47 -2.10
C ARG A 32 3.45 23.67 -1.16
N SER A 33 2.32 23.87 -0.48
CA SER A 33 2.12 24.98 0.46
C SER A 33 2.64 24.72 1.87
N ARG A 34 2.59 23.47 2.36
CA ARG A 34 3.05 23.09 3.71
C ARG A 34 3.84 21.80 3.66
N ARG A 35 5.15 21.90 3.89
CA ARG A 35 6.08 20.77 3.80
C ARG A 35 6.21 20.05 5.15
N THR A 36 5.15 19.38 5.60
CA THR A 36 5.22 18.53 6.80
C THR A 36 5.55 17.09 6.41
N ARG A 37 6.30 16.40 7.27
CA ARG A 37 6.74 15.03 7.03
C ARG A 37 5.57 14.03 6.96
N SER A 38 4.54 14.24 7.78
CA SER A 38 3.32 13.42 7.76
C SER A 38 2.55 13.56 6.45
N LEU A 39 2.41 14.78 5.92
CA LEU A 39 1.79 15.01 4.60
C LEU A 39 2.58 14.35 3.48
N PHE A 40 3.92 14.43 3.51
CA PHE A 40 4.76 13.76 2.52
C PHE A 40 4.54 12.25 2.52
N LEU A 41 4.54 11.61 3.69
CA LEU A 41 4.35 10.16 3.80
C LEU A 41 2.94 9.71 3.41
N LEU A 42 1.93 10.49 3.77
CA LEU A 42 0.56 10.24 3.34
C LEU A 42 0.42 10.37 1.82
N THR A 43 1.07 11.38 1.21
CA THR A 43 1.12 11.54 -0.25
C THR A 43 1.84 10.35 -0.90
N ALA A 44 2.97 9.93 -0.34
CA ALA A 44 3.74 8.78 -0.81
C ALA A 44 2.96 7.45 -0.73
N PHE A 45 1.94 7.35 0.13
CA PHE A 45 0.99 6.23 0.16
C PHE A 45 -0.14 6.39 -0.87
N PHE A 46 -0.73 7.57 -0.99
CA PHE A 46 -1.86 7.80 -1.90
C PHE A 46 -1.48 7.76 -3.39
N VAL A 47 -0.25 8.14 -3.74
CA VAL A 47 0.28 8.02 -5.12
C VAL A 47 0.24 6.57 -5.63
N PRO A 48 0.87 5.58 -4.97
CA PRO A 48 0.80 4.19 -5.41
C PRO A 48 -0.62 3.61 -5.30
N MET A 49 -1.45 4.04 -4.34
CA MET A 49 -2.86 3.62 -4.31
C MET A 49 -3.65 4.10 -5.53
N THR A 50 -3.38 5.31 -6.00
CA THR A 50 -3.98 5.84 -7.24
C THR A 50 -3.49 5.07 -8.45
N ALA A 51 -2.20 4.72 -8.50
CA ALA A 51 -1.67 3.85 -9.55
C ALA A 51 -2.32 2.45 -9.51
N LEU A 52 -2.44 1.85 -8.32
CA LEU A 52 -3.04 0.53 -8.13
C LEU A 52 -4.50 0.48 -8.57
N THR A 53 -5.31 1.44 -8.15
CA THR A 53 -6.72 1.53 -8.56
C THR A 53 -6.85 1.78 -10.07
N GLY A 54 -5.95 2.55 -10.66
CA GLY A 54 -5.86 2.71 -12.12
C GLY A 54 -5.51 1.40 -12.82
N LEU A 55 -4.56 0.62 -12.30
CA LEU A 55 -4.22 -0.72 -12.81
C LEU A 55 -5.42 -1.67 -12.71
N MET A 56 -6.16 -1.67 -11.59
CA MET A 56 -7.35 -2.49 -11.42
C MET A 56 -8.49 -2.13 -12.39
N VAL A 57 -8.64 -0.83 -12.72
CA VAL A 57 -9.58 -0.40 -13.79
C VAL A 57 -9.16 -1.01 -15.12
N LEU A 58 -7.86 -0.93 -15.46
CA LEU A 58 -7.34 -1.52 -16.70
C LEU A 58 -7.49 -3.04 -16.70
N ASP A 59 -7.22 -3.71 -15.58
CA ASP A 59 -7.37 -5.15 -15.43
C ASP A 59 -8.83 -5.60 -15.63
N ALA A 60 -9.78 -4.84 -15.09
CA ALA A 60 -11.21 -5.15 -15.20
C ALA A 60 -11.85 -4.74 -16.53
N ALA A 61 -11.29 -3.75 -17.24
CA ALA A 61 -11.87 -3.20 -18.46
C ALA A 61 -11.24 -3.73 -19.75
N LEU A 62 -10.00 -4.26 -19.69
CA LEU A 62 -9.29 -4.76 -20.87
C LEU A 62 -9.62 -6.23 -21.19
N LEU A 63 -9.46 -6.57 -22.47
CA LEU A 63 -9.53 -7.95 -22.95
C LEU A 63 -8.44 -8.84 -22.33
N PRO A 64 -8.60 -10.18 -22.30
CA PRO A 64 -7.72 -11.10 -21.58
C PRO A 64 -6.23 -10.98 -21.91
N PHE A 65 -5.87 -10.64 -23.17
CA PHE A 65 -4.48 -10.48 -23.58
C PHE A 65 -3.84 -9.16 -23.07
N PRO A 66 -4.41 -7.97 -23.34
CA PRO A 66 -3.87 -6.71 -22.80
C PRO A 66 -4.01 -6.59 -21.27
N ARG A 67 -4.95 -7.32 -20.64
CA ARG A 67 -5.13 -7.40 -19.19
C ARG A 67 -3.91 -7.93 -18.43
N VAL A 68 -3.11 -8.79 -19.05
CA VAL A 68 -1.93 -9.41 -18.40
C VAL A 68 -0.89 -8.36 -17.99
N LEU A 69 -0.76 -7.28 -18.77
CA LEU A 69 0.20 -6.23 -18.52
C LEU A 69 -0.05 -5.48 -17.21
N PRO A 70 -1.23 -4.89 -16.95
CA PRO A 70 -1.50 -4.24 -15.66
C PRO A 70 -1.45 -5.22 -14.50
N ALA A 71 -1.95 -6.46 -14.67
CA ALA A 71 -1.96 -7.49 -13.63
C ALA A 71 -0.55 -7.82 -13.09
N TYR A 72 0.50 -7.72 -13.92
CA TYR A 72 1.87 -7.96 -13.47
C TYR A 72 2.41 -6.85 -12.56
N ALA A 73 1.93 -5.60 -12.75
CA ALA A 73 2.37 -4.45 -11.98
C ALA A 73 1.62 -4.30 -10.64
N GLU A 74 0.41 -4.85 -10.52
CA GLU A 74 -0.46 -4.68 -9.34
C GLU A 74 0.24 -5.04 -8.02
N ASN A 75 0.85 -6.23 -7.95
CA ASN A 75 1.50 -6.69 -6.72
C ASN A 75 2.69 -5.81 -6.31
N THR A 76 3.48 -5.34 -7.28
CA THR A 76 4.61 -4.44 -7.03
C THR A 76 4.14 -3.08 -6.53
N VAL A 77 3.09 -2.52 -7.16
CA VAL A 77 2.51 -1.23 -6.74
C VAL A 77 1.86 -1.35 -5.36
N LEU A 78 1.19 -2.47 -5.08
CA LEU A 78 0.63 -2.76 -3.75
C LEU A 78 1.74 -2.91 -2.70
N ALA A 79 2.81 -3.64 -2.99
CA ALA A 79 3.96 -3.75 -2.09
C ALA A 79 4.59 -2.37 -1.79
N LEU A 80 4.65 -1.49 -2.78
CA LEU A 80 5.13 -0.11 -2.61
C LEU A 80 4.20 0.70 -1.70
N ALA A 81 2.88 0.58 -1.88
CA ALA A 81 1.90 1.20 -1.00
C ALA A 81 2.02 0.67 0.44
N LEU A 82 2.24 -0.64 0.63
CA LEU A 82 2.44 -1.25 1.95
C LEU A 82 3.68 -0.71 2.65
N VAL A 83 4.81 -0.57 1.94
CA VAL A 83 6.01 0.07 2.49
C VAL A 83 5.72 1.52 2.92
N ALA A 84 5.02 2.29 2.06
CA ALA A 84 4.70 3.68 2.35
C ALA A 84 3.77 3.83 3.57
N ILE A 85 2.74 2.99 3.71
CA ILE A 85 1.82 3.06 4.86
C ILE A 85 2.47 2.58 6.15
N ILE A 86 3.32 1.55 6.11
CA ILE A 86 4.09 1.09 7.28
C ILE A 86 5.04 2.20 7.73
N TRP A 87 5.71 2.86 6.79
CA TRP A 87 6.53 4.03 7.10
C TRP A 87 5.70 5.15 7.72
N PHE A 88 4.55 5.48 7.12
CA PHE A 88 3.63 6.49 7.63
C PHE A 88 3.21 6.20 9.06
N ALA A 89 2.77 4.96 9.34
CA ALA A 89 2.38 4.50 10.66
C ALA A 89 3.50 4.84 11.64
N TYR A 90 4.68 4.22 11.54
CA TYR A 90 5.77 4.44 12.50
C TYR A 90 6.26 5.89 12.68
N GLN A 91 5.89 6.83 11.80
CA GLN A 91 6.27 8.23 11.88
C GLN A 91 5.19 9.16 12.47
N PHE A 92 3.91 8.76 12.51
CA PHE A 92 2.78 9.61 12.93
C PHE A 92 1.92 8.93 14.02
N PRO A 93 1.61 9.56 15.18
CA PRO A 93 1.66 11.00 15.48
C PRO A 93 2.99 11.50 16.04
N GLU A 94 3.68 10.72 16.86
CA GLU A 94 5.04 10.99 17.34
C GLU A 94 5.97 9.81 17.07
N ARG A 95 7.27 10.10 16.91
CA ARG A 95 8.29 9.11 16.56
C ARG A 95 8.70 8.35 17.82
N TYR A 96 8.04 7.23 18.13
CA TYR A 96 8.32 6.48 19.37
C TYR A 96 9.76 5.93 19.42
N PRO A 97 10.62 6.40 20.34
CA PRO A 97 12.03 6.03 20.37
C PRO A 97 12.28 4.66 21.00
N GLN A 98 11.33 4.08 21.73
CA GLN A 98 11.49 2.84 22.49
C GLN A 98 11.47 1.55 21.65
N ARG A 99 11.05 1.60 20.37
CA ARG A 99 10.94 0.40 19.50
C ARG A 99 11.45 0.61 18.07
N LYS A 100 12.59 1.29 17.92
CA LYS A 100 13.24 1.54 16.61
C LYS A 100 13.59 0.25 15.85
N TRP A 101 13.85 -0.85 16.56
CA TRP A 101 14.20 -2.14 15.97
C TRP A 101 13.02 -2.83 15.30
N GLU A 102 11.83 -2.85 15.93
CA GLU A 102 10.61 -3.43 15.32
C GLU A 102 10.27 -2.70 14.01
N MET A 103 10.30 -1.36 14.03
CA MET A 103 10.11 -0.54 12.82
C MET A 103 11.08 -0.94 11.71
N ARG A 104 12.38 -1.06 12.04
CA ARG A 104 13.41 -1.41 11.06
C ARG A 104 13.17 -2.81 10.49
N ILE A 105 12.87 -3.79 11.34
CA ILE A 105 12.64 -5.18 10.90
C ILE A 105 11.45 -5.23 9.94
N LEU A 106 10.30 -4.67 10.32
CA LEU A 106 9.09 -4.69 9.49
C LEU A 106 9.29 -3.92 8.18
N LEU A 107 9.91 -2.74 8.24
CA LEU A 107 10.18 -1.95 7.03
C LEU A 107 11.19 -2.65 6.11
N THR A 108 12.25 -3.23 6.66
CA THR A 108 13.24 -3.99 5.88
C THR A 108 12.60 -5.22 5.24
N LEU A 109 11.76 -5.95 5.96
CA LEU A 109 11.08 -7.14 5.43
C LEU A 109 10.09 -6.76 4.31
N SER A 110 9.34 -5.67 4.49
CA SER A 110 8.47 -5.12 3.44
C SER A 110 9.26 -4.59 2.23
N MET A 111 10.44 -4.00 2.44
CA MET A 111 11.32 -3.56 1.35
C MET A 111 11.92 -4.75 0.57
N ILE A 112 12.33 -5.81 1.26
CA ILE A 112 12.80 -7.04 0.62
C ILE A 112 11.66 -7.64 -0.22
N PHE A 113 10.43 -7.67 0.32
CA PHE A 113 9.25 -8.12 -0.41
C PHE A 113 8.97 -7.26 -1.64
N LEU A 114 9.03 -5.93 -1.53
CA LEU A 114 8.88 -5.02 -2.67
C LEU A 114 9.94 -5.27 -3.75
N LEU A 115 11.21 -5.45 -3.37
CA LEU A 115 12.28 -5.75 -4.32
C LEU A 115 12.05 -7.08 -5.02
N TRP A 116 11.62 -8.10 -4.28
CA TRP A 116 11.25 -9.40 -4.84
C TRP A 116 10.13 -9.27 -5.88
N GLU A 117 9.04 -8.58 -5.54
CA GLU A 117 7.91 -8.33 -6.45
C GLU A 117 8.34 -7.54 -7.69
N ALA A 118 9.20 -6.54 -7.52
CA ALA A 118 9.72 -5.74 -8.64
C ALA A 118 10.57 -6.59 -9.60
N VAL A 119 11.47 -7.43 -9.08
CA VAL A 119 12.27 -8.35 -9.89
C VAL A 119 11.36 -9.36 -10.59
N PHE A 120 10.38 -9.91 -9.88
CA PHE A 120 9.44 -10.88 -10.43
C PHE A 120 8.55 -10.28 -11.53
N MET A 121 8.09 -9.03 -11.34
CA MET A 121 7.36 -8.27 -12.35
C MET A 121 8.19 -8.09 -13.62
N VAL A 122 9.45 -7.64 -13.50
CA VAL A 122 10.35 -7.47 -14.65
C VAL A 122 10.58 -8.82 -15.35
N TYR A 123 10.83 -9.88 -14.59
CA TYR A 123 10.99 -11.23 -15.15
C TYR A 123 9.76 -11.67 -15.94
N ARG A 124 8.54 -11.46 -15.42
CA ARG A 124 7.29 -11.80 -16.12
C ARG A 124 7.09 -10.98 -17.39
N TYR A 125 7.44 -9.69 -17.40
CA TYR A 125 7.42 -8.89 -18.61
C TYR A 125 8.43 -9.39 -19.64
N VAL A 126 9.67 -9.66 -19.23
CA VAL A 126 10.72 -10.15 -20.13
C VAL A 126 10.30 -11.47 -20.78
N SER A 127 9.79 -12.43 -20.00
CA SER A 127 9.37 -13.71 -20.57
C SER A 127 8.12 -13.60 -21.44
N LEU A 128 7.19 -12.70 -21.10
CA LEU A 128 6.02 -12.44 -21.96
C LEU A 128 6.43 -11.88 -23.32
N PHE A 129 7.33 -10.89 -23.36
CA PHE A 129 7.77 -10.26 -24.61
C PHE A 129 8.77 -11.09 -25.40
N ARG A 130 9.61 -11.89 -24.74
CA ARG A 130 10.66 -12.69 -25.39
C ARG A 130 10.17 -14.07 -25.81
N ASP A 131 9.44 -14.76 -24.93
CA ASP A 131 9.10 -16.18 -25.09
C ASP A 131 7.60 -16.41 -25.32
N GLY A 132 6.76 -15.37 -25.17
CA GLY A 132 5.30 -15.49 -25.23
C GLY A 132 4.69 -16.24 -24.04
N ASN A 133 5.49 -16.54 -23.02
CA ASN A 133 5.06 -17.36 -21.88
C ASN A 133 4.37 -16.51 -20.81
N VAL A 134 3.16 -16.95 -20.44
CA VAL A 134 2.39 -16.39 -19.32
C VAL A 134 2.65 -17.28 -18.10
N PHE A 135 3.52 -16.83 -17.20
CA PHE A 135 3.77 -17.55 -15.95
C PHE A 135 2.68 -17.27 -14.93
N ASN A 136 2.04 -18.33 -14.43
CA ASN A 136 1.25 -18.26 -13.21
C ASN A 136 2.17 -18.37 -11.99
N ARG A 137 1.83 -17.59 -10.96
CA ARG A 137 2.62 -17.47 -9.73
C ARG A 137 2.70 -18.82 -9.00
N PHE A 138 3.84 -19.12 -8.38
CA PHE A 138 3.96 -20.33 -7.58
C PHE A 138 3.01 -20.25 -6.36
N PRO A 139 2.31 -21.35 -5.97
CA PRO A 139 1.26 -21.27 -4.94
C PRO A 139 1.75 -20.74 -3.58
N LEU A 140 3.01 -21.00 -3.21
CA LEU A 140 3.57 -20.53 -1.94
C LEU A 140 3.73 -19.00 -1.91
N ASP A 141 4.03 -18.37 -3.05
CA ASP A 141 4.16 -16.92 -3.15
C ASP A 141 2.82 -16.20 -3.03
N ALA A 142 1.70 -16.93 -3.13
CA ALA A 142 0.38 -16.37 -2.86
C ALA A 142 0.19 -16.02 -1.37
N TYR A 143 0.91 -16.70 -0.45
CA TYR A 143 0.80 -16.46 0.99
C TYR A 143 1.67 -15.31 1.49
N SER A 144 2.72 -14.91 0.76
CA SER A 144 3.60 -13.82 1.20
C SER A 144 2.88 -12.47 1.26
N LEU A 145 1.97 -12.20 0.32
CA LEU A 145 1.25 -10.93 0.27
C LEU A 145 0.30 -10.74 1.47
N PRO A 146 -0.59 -11.69 1.83
CA PRO A 146 -1.39 -11.60 3.05
C PRO A 146 -0.56 -11.37 4.31
N VAL A 147 0.60 -12.02 4.44
CA VAL A 147 1.49 -11.85 5.59
C VAL A 147 2.00 -10.41 5.69
N VAL A 148 2.44 -9.81 4.57
CA VAL A 148 2.91 -8.42 4.56
C VAL A 148 1.76 -7.44 4.79
N VAL A 149 0.57 -7.73 4.26
CA VAL A 149 -0.65 -6.94 4.53
C VAL A 149 -0.97 -6.91 6.02
N LEU A 150 -0.82 -8.03 6.74
CA LEU A 150 -1.04 -8.11 8.19
C LEU A 150 -0.08 -7.24 9.00
N PHE A 151 1.07 -6.85 8.46
CA PHE A 151 1.97 -5.93 9.16
C PHE A 151 1.37 -4.53 9.32
N VAL A 152 0.49 -4.11 8.42
CA VAL A 152 -0.16 -2.79 8.48
C VAL A 152 -1.05 -2.65 9.73
N PRO A 153 -2.08 -3.50 9.96
CA PRO A 153 -2.89 -3.39 11.17
C PRO A 153 -2.06 -3.64 12.43
N VAL A 154 -1.05 -4.51 12.38
CA VAL A 154 -0.13 -4.71 13.52
C VAL A 154 0.65 -3.43 13.84
N ALA A 155 1.16 -2.73 12.82
CA ALA A 155 1.89 -1.47 13.01
C ALA A 155 0.99 -0.39 13.62
N PHE A 156 -0.22 -0.21 13.08
CA PHE A 156 -1.19 0.76 13.63
C PHE A 156 -1.65 0.41 15.05
N LEU A 157 -1.97 -0.87 15.31
CA LEU A 157 -2.37 -1.33 16.65
C LEU A 157 -1.27 -1.06 17.66
N ARG A 158 -0.03 -1.42 17.33
CA ARG A 158 1.12 -1.21 18.22
C ARG A 158 1.37 0.26 18.47
N GLN A 159 1.19 1.11 17.47
CA GLN A 159 1.35 2.53 17.63
C GLN A 159 0.24 3.17 18.47
N ALA A 160 -1.01 2.74 18.29
CA ALA A 160 -2.12 3.18 19.14
C ALA A 160 -1.86 2.81 20.61
N LEU A 161 -1.34 1.59 20.87
CA LEU A 161 -0.96 1.15 22.21
C LEU A 161 0.22 1.92 22.80
N ALA A 162 1.19 2.31 21.96
CA ALA A 162 2.34 3.11 22.37
C ALA A 162 1.98 4.58 22.61
N ALA A 163 0.93 5.09 21.95
CA ALA A 163 0.47 6.46 22.09
C ALA A 163 -0.20 6.78 23.44
N ASP A 164 -0.66 5.76 24.14
CA ASP A 164 -1.21 5.88 25.48
C ASP A 164 -0.18 5.46 26.55
N PRO A 165 0.36 6.41 27.35
CA PRO A 165 1.37 6.13 28.36
C PRO A 165 0.84 5.42 29.61
N ARG A 166 -0.49 5.21 29.75
CA ARG A 166 -1.08 4.61 30.95
C ARG A 166 -0.62 3.15 31.15
N PRO A 167 -0.35 2.70 32.39
CA PRO A 167 -0.02 1.30 32.70
C PRO A 167 -1.29 0.42 32.80
N VAL A 168 -2.21 0.55 31.84
CA VAL A 168 -3.44 -0.26 31.77
C VAL A 168 -3.31 -1.36 30.71
N ALA A 169 -4.10 -2.41 30.86
CA ALA A 169 -4.17 -3.51 29.90
C ALA A 169 -4.49 -2.98 28.48
N TRP A 170 -3.83 -3.57 27.48
CA TRP A 170 -3.89 -3.14 26.09
C TRP A 170 -5.32 -3.04 25.51
N TRP A 171 -6.22 -3.93 25.90
CA TRP A 171 -7.63 -3.88 25.50
C TRP A 171 -8.37 -2.62 25.99
N ARG A 172 -8.07 -2.15 27.20
CA ARG A 172 -8.68 -0.91 27.74
C ARG A 172 -8.15 0.33 27.04
N LYS A 173 -6.89 0.32 26.60
CA LYS A 173 -6.30 1.41 25.79
C LYS A 173 -7.01 1.59 24.45
N LEU A 174 -7.43 0.48 23.83
CA LEU A 174 -8.15 0.51 22.55
C LEU A 174 -9.60 0.98 22.70
N TRP A 175 -10.25 0.65 23.83
CA TRP A 175 -11.64 1.01 24.08
C TRP A 175 -11.82 2.49 24.51
N GLN A 176 -10.86 3.05 25.25
CA GLN A 176 -10.90 4.44 25.72
C GLN A 176 -9.54 5.12 25.53
N PRO A 177 -9.20 5.57 24.30
CA PRO A 177 -7.95 6.28 24.07
C PRO A 177 -7.99 7.66 24.76
N GLU A 178 -7.04 7.94 25.67
CA GLU A 178 -6.85 9.25 26.30
C GLU A 178 -5.39 9.70 26.17
N GLY A 179 -5.20 11.00 25.95
CA GLY A 179 -3.88 11.64 25.82
C GLY A 179 -3.81 12.59 24.62
N LYS A 180 -2.94 13.62 24.69
CA LYS A 180 -2.76 14.59 23.58
C LYS A 180 -2.30 13.92 22.28
N GLY A 181 -1.49 12.86 22.37
CA GLY A 181 -1.04 12.07 21.21
C GLY A 181 -2.10 11.10 20.64
N ALA A 182 -3.16 10.80 21.39
CA ALA A 182 -4.28 9.97 20.94
C ALA A 182 -5.43 10.79 20.32
N ARG A 183 -5.34 12.13 20.35
CA ARG A 183 -6.39 13.03 19.87
C ARG A 183 -6.38 13.35 18.38
N GLY A 184 -5.39 12.88 17.60
CA GLY A 184 -5.36 12.92 16.13
C GLY A 184 -5.40 14.32 15.53
#